data_AF-T1A2C9-F1
#
_entry.id   AF-T1A2C9-F1
#
_cell.length_a   1.000
_cell.length_b   1.000
_cell.length_c   1.000
_cell.angle_alpha   90.00
_cell.angle_beta   90.00
_cell.angle_gamma   90.00
#
_symmetry.space_group_name_H-M   'P 1'
#
loop_
_entity.id
_entity.type
_entity.pdbx_description
1 polymer ?
#
loop_
_entity_poly.entity_id
_entity_poly.type
_entity_poly.pdbx_seq_one_letter_code
_entity_poly.pdbx_strand_id
1 'polypeptide(L)'
;AYMYGMASQLSNATIDALAKYFSHQKTGPGKPHPAAEVAAGDKIFHHGIPSQGVPACAACHGPQGLGSKQFPRLAGQHAKYIMKQLQSFQSNMRQVAIMHGVATTLP
;
A
#
# COMPACT_ATOMS: atom_id res chain seq x y z
N ALA A 1 9.60 -15.38 -1.55
CA ALA A 1 8.23 -15.90 -1.32
C ALA A 1 8.09 -16.33 0.15
N TYR A 2 7.98 -15.37 1.08
CA TYR A 2 7.96 -15.69 2.51
C TYR A 2 6.61 -16.24 2.98
N MET A 3 5.49 -15.79 2.38
CA MET A 3 4.15 -16.08 2.90
C MET A 3 3.50 -17.37 2.37
N TYR A 4 3.98 -17.94 1.26
CA TYR A 4 3.25 -19.01 0.56
C TYR A 4 3.10 -20.28 1.40
N GLY A 5 4.19 -20.77 2.02
CA GLY A 5 4.16 -22.00 2.83
C GLY A 5 3.39 -21.87 4.15
N MET A 6 3.35 -20.66 4.73
CA MET A 6 2.53 -20.38 5.91
C MET A 6 1.04 -20.26 5.53
N ALA A 7 0.75 -19.55 4.45
CA ALA A 7 -0.62 -19.29 4.00
C ALA A 7 -1.32 -20.55 3.45
N SER A 8 -0.58 -21.46 2.79
CA SER A 8 -1.13 -22.66 2.17
C SER A 8 -1.78 -23.64 3.16
N GLN A 9 -1.51 -23.48 4.46
CA GLN A 9 -2.03 -24.35 5.52
C GLN A 9 -3.21 -23.73 6.28
N LEU A 10 -3.60 -22.50 5.95
CA LEU A 10 -4.64 -21.78 6.69
C LEU A 10 -6.04 -22.16 6.18
N SER A 11 -6.96 -22.40 7.12
CA SER A 11 -8.39 -22.49 6.82
C SER A 11 -9.02 -21.11 6.64
N ASN A 12 -10.18 -21.03 5.98
CA ASN A 12 -10.93 -19.77 5.86
C ASN A 12 -11.27 -19.16 7.23
N ALA A 13 -11.68 -19.98 8.20
CA ALA A 13 -11.96 -19.51 9.56
C ALA A 13 -10.71 -18.94 10.25
N THR A 14 -9.53 -19.55 10.01
CA THR A 14 -8.26 -19.04 10.52
C THR A 14 -7.87 -17.72 9.84
N ILE A 15 -8.06 -17.60 8.53
CA ILE A 15 -7.83 -16.36 7.79
C ILE A 15 -8.69 -15.23 8.38
N ASP A 16 -9.97 -15.48 8.62
CA ASP A 16 -10.89 -14.50 9.22
C ASP A 16 -10.48 -14.12 10.65
N ALA A 17 -10.09 -15.09 11.46
CA ALA A 17 -9.64 -14.85 12.82
C ALA A 17 -8.35 -14.01 12.86
N LEU A 18 -7.39 -14.31 11.99
CA LEU A 18 -6.15 -13.53 11.85
C LEU A 18 -6.45 -12.12 11.35
N ALA A 19 -7.30 -11.97 10.33
CA ALA A 19 -7.71 -10.66 9.82
C ALA A 19 -8.34 -9.79 10.92
N LYS A 20 -9.27 -10.37 11.71
CA LYS A 20 -9.85 -9.70 12.89
C LYS A 20 -8.77 -9.34 13.91
N TYR A 21 -7.89 -10.27 14.27
CA TYR A 21 -6.83 -10.04 15.24
C TYR A 21 -5.91 -8.88 14.85
N PHE A 22 -5.36 -8.89 13.63
CA PHE A 22 -4.46 -7.83 13.17
C PHE A 22 -5.16 -6.48 12.96
N SER A 23 -6.45 -6.47 12.59
CA SER A 23 -7.22 -5.22 12.45
C SER A 23 -7.43 -4.46 13.77
N HIS A 24 -7.38 -5.15 14.92
CA HIS A 24 -7.52 -4.53 16.24
C HIS A 24 -6.18 -4.12 16.87
N GLN A 25 -5.04 -4.46 16.25
CA GLN A 25 -3.74 -4.08 16.80
C GLN A 25 -3.48 -2.58 16.60
N LYS A 26 -2.81 -1.99 17.59
CA LYS A 26 -2.39 -0.59 17.52
C LYS A 26 -1.26 -0.46 16.48
N THR A 27 -1.45 0.40 15.50
CA THR A 27 -0.38 0.74 14.55
C THR A 27 0.55 1.80 15.15
N GLY A 28 1.86 1.56 15.07
CA GLY A 28 2.87 2.56 15.43
C GLY A 28 3.09 3.60 14.31
N PRO A 29 3.75 4.73 14.61
CA PRO A 29 4.20 5.66 13.59
C PRO A 29 5.23 4.99 12.67
N GLY A 30 5.25 5.42 11.41
CA GLY A 30 6.31 5.02 10.47
C GLY A 30 7.67 5.51 10.95
N LYS A 31 8.75 4.92 10.41
CA LYS A 31 10.09 5.44 10.67
C LYS A 31 10.24 6.83 10.04
N PRO A 32 10.94 7.77 10.70
CA PRO A 32 11.22 9.07 10.10
C PRO A 32 11.97 8.94 8.77
N HIS A 33 11.66 9.83 7.84
CA HIS A 33 12.34 9.98 6.55
C HIS A 33 12.77 11.45 6.38
N PRO A 34 13.76 11.73 5.51
CA PRO A 34 14.16 13.10 5.18
C PRO A 34 12.96 13.96 4.77
N ALA A 35 12.89 15.19 5.30
CA ALA A 35 11.74 16.08 5.12
C ALA A 35 11.43 16.38 3.64
N ALA A 36 12.47 16.51 2.80
CA ALA A 36 12.30 16.74 1.37
C ALA A 36 11.62 15.55 0.66
N GLU A 37 11.97 14.31 1.03
CA GLU A 37 11.32 13.10 0.50
C GLU A 37 9.86 13.01 0.96
N VAL A 38 9.60 13.34 2.23
CA VAL A 38 8.23 13.37 2.77
C VAL A 38 7.38 14.38 2.02
N ALA A 39 7.89 15.60 1.79
CA ALA A 39 7.18 16.65 1.06
C ALA A 39 6.94 16.28 -0.41
N ALA A 40 7.89 15.60 -1.07
CA ALA A 40 7.69 15.10 -2.43
C ALA A 40 6.62 14.00 -2.48
N GLY A 41 6.69 13.04 -1.55
CA GLY A 41 5.70 11.97 -1.44
C GLY A 41 4.30 12.48 -1.11
N ASP A 42 4.17 13.49 -0.25
CA ASP A 42 2.91 14.14 0.10
C ASP A 42 2.22 14.75 -1.12
N LYS A 43 2.97 15.46 -1.97
CA LYS A 43 2.45 16.02 -3.23
C LYS A 43 1.91 14.93 -4.16
N ILE A 44 2.64 13.84 -4.33
CA ILE A 44 2.19 12.70 -5.16
C ILE A 44 0.96 12.04 -4.53
N PHE A 45 0.95 11.86 -3.22
CA PHE A 45 -0.15 11.22 -2.51
C PHE A 45 -1.48 11.99 -2.67
N HIS A 46 -1.42 13.32 -2.52
CA HIS A 46 -2.60 14.18 -2.56
C HIS A 46 -3.01 14.66 -3.95
N HIS A 47 -2.06 14.80 -4.88
CA HIS A 47 -2.31 15.42 -6.19
C HIS A 47 -1.98 14.51 -7.37
N GLY A 48 -1.33 13.37 -7.13
CA GLY A 48 -0.81 12.53 -8.20
C GLY A 48 0.27 13.24 -9.01
N ILE A 49 0.44 12.80 -10.25
CA ILE A 49 1.33 13.43 -11.25
C ILE A 49 0.52 13.53 -12.55
N PRO A 50 -0.29 14.60 -12.72
CA PRO A 50 -1.20 14.69 -13.86
C PRO A 50 -0.52 14.62 -15.22
N SER A 51 0.69 15.18 -15.35
CA SER A 51 1.49 15.13 -16.57
C SER A 51 1.93 13.72 -16.98
N GLN A 52 1.90 12.76 -16.05
CA GLN A 52 2.26 11.35 -16.27
C GLN A 52 1.04 10.42 -16.18
N GLY A 53 -0.16 10.97 -15.93
CA GLY A 53 -1.37 10.18 -15.73
C GLY A 53 -1.46 9.46 -14.38
N VAL A 54 -0.60 9.80 -13.41
CA VAL A 54 -0.64 9.20 -12.06
C VAL A 54 -1.79 9.85 -11.29
N PRO A 55 -2.82 9.09 -10.87
CA PRO A 55 -3.89 9.63 -10.05
C PRO A 55 -3.44 9.91 -8.61
N ALA A 56 -4.13 10.81 -7.92
CA ALA A 56 -3.92 11.04 -6.49
C ALA A 56 -4.21 9.76 -5.68
N CYS A 57 -3.23 9.29 -4.92
CA CYS A 57 -3.35 8.08 -4.10
C CYS A 57 -4.46 8.21 -3.04
N ALA A 58 -4.63 9.43 -2.51
CA ALA A 58 -5.64 9.79 -1.52
C ALA A 58 -7.08 9.54 -2.00
N ALA A 59 -7.33 9.52 -3.32
CA ALA A 59 -8.65 9.27 -3.89
C ALA A 59 -9.20 7.88 -3.52
N CYS A 60 -8.31 6.89 -3.35
CA CYS A 60 -8.69 5.53 -2.97
C CYS A 60 -8.25 5.17 -1.55
N HIS A 61 -7.05 5.62 -1.13
CA HIS A 61 -6.49 5.29 0.19
C HIS A 61 -6.92 6.27 1.30
N GLY A 62 -7.76 7.24 0.97
CA GLY A 62 -8.25 8.27 1.88
C GLY A 62 -7.24 9.39 2.12
N PRO A 63 -7.68 10.56 2.62
CA PRO A 63 -6.86 11.76 2.75
C PRO A 63 -5.66 11.57 3.68
N GLN A 64 -5.74 10.66 4.64
CA GLN A 64 -4.65 10.38 5.58
C GLN A 64 -4.00 9.01 5.31
N GLY A 65 -4.30 8.36 4.18
CA GLY A 65 -3.79 7.01 3.88
C GLY A 65 -4.28 5.93 4.84
N LEU A 66 -5.43 6.16 5.51
CA LEU A 66 -6.02 5.21 6.45
C LEU A 66 -6.73 4.04 5.75
N GLY A 67 -7.00 4.16 4.46
CA GLY A 67 -7.68 3.16 3.66
C GLY A 67 -9.17 3.04 3.98
N SER A 68 -9.75 1.94 3.50
CA SER A 68 -11.13 1.52 3.72
C SER A 68 -11.17 -0.02 3.76
N LYS A 69 -12.37 -0.61 3.73
CA LYS A 69 -12.52 -2.07 3.62
C LYS A 69 -11.94 -2.61 2.30
N GLN A 70 -12.04 -1.86 1.19
CA GLN A 70 -11.51 -2.28 -0.11
C GLN A 70 -10.07 -1.83 -0.35
N PHE A 71 -9.66 -0.69 0.21
CA PHE A 71 -8.34 -0.11 -0.03
C PHE A 71 -7.47 -0.20 1.21
N PRO A 72 -6.28 -0.83 1.16
CA PRO A 72 -5.47 -1.01 2.35
C PRO A 72 -4.97 0.32 2.91
N ARG A 73 -4.79 0.35 4.23
CA ARG A 73 -4.07 1.42 4.93
C ARG A 73 -2.61 1.48 4.45
N LEU A 74 -2.15 2.68 4.09
CA LEU A 74 -0.76 2.98 3.74
C LEU A 74 -0.03 3.74 4.86
N ALA A 75 -0.75 4.50 5.68
CA ALA A 75 -0.17 5.31 6.75
C ALA A 75 0.58 4.46 7.78
N GLY A 76 1.84 4.82 8.04
CA GLY A 76 2.72 4.12 8.98
C GLY A 76 3.32 2.81 8.45
N GLN A 77 3.05 2.42 7.20
CA GLN A 77 3.69 1.27 6.58
C GLN A 77 5.17 1.54 6.33
N HIS A 78 5.99 0.48 6.35
CA HIS A 78 7.42 0.59 6.08
C HIS A 78 7.69 1.03 4.63
N ALA A 79 8.53 2.05 4.44
CA ALA A 79 8.88 2.57 3.12
C ALA A 79 9.41 1.48 2.17
N LYS A 80 10.28 0.58 2.67
CA LYS A 80 10.78 -0.56 1.89
C LYS A 80 9.66 -1.51 1.44
N TYR A 81 8.62 -1.68 2.25
CA TYR A 81 7.47 -2.50 1.88
C TYR A 81 6.66 -1.81 0.78
N ILE A 82 6.33 -0.52 0.93
CA ILE A 82 5.60 0.26 -0.09
C ILE A 82 6.35 0.20 -1.42
N MET A 83 7.65 0.51 -1.44
CA MET A 83 8.47 0.45 -2.65
C MET A 83 8.44 -0.94 -3.29
N LYS A 84 8.60 -2.00 -2.49
CA LYS A 84 8.53 -3.36 -2.99
C LYS A 84 7.17 -3.70 -3.60
N GLN A 85 6.06 -3.24 -3.01
CA GLN A 85 4.72 -3.47 -3.55
C GLN A 85 4.52 -2.71 -4.86
N LEU A 86 4.89 -1.43 -4.93
CA LEU A 86 4.80 -0.62 -6.14
C LEU A 86 5.56 -1.27 -7.31
N GLN A 87 6.81 -1.67 -7.08
CA GLN A 87 7.62 -2.39 -8.08
C GLN A 87 6.97 -3.71 -8.51
N SER A 88 6.36 -4.44 -7.55
CA SER A 88 5.70 -5.72 -7.85
C SER A 88 4.40 -5.53 -8.62
N PHE A 89 3.67 -4.43 -8.41
CA PHE A 89 2.51 -4.04 -9.22
C PHE A 89 2.96 -3.62 -10.63
N GLN A 90 4.00 -2.79 -10.74
CA GLN A 90 4.55 -2.31 -12.01
C GLN A 90 5.01 -3.47 -12.89
N SER A 91 5.77 -4.42 -12.34
CA SER A 91 6.26 -5.60 -13.06
C SER A 91 5.20 -6.71 -13.22
N ASN A 92 3.97 -6.48 -12.77
CA ASN A 92 2.87 -7.46 -12.75
C ASN A 92 3.16 -8.75 -11.96
N MET A 93 4.16 -8.76 -11.07
CA MET A 93 4.42 -9.87 -10.14
C MET A 93 3.34 -9.98 -9.05
N ARG A 94 2.69 -8.85 -8.74
CA ARG A 94 1.50 -8.79 -7.89
C ARG A 94 0.33 -8.32 -8.75
N GLN A 95 -0.54 -9.25 -9.13
CA GLN A 95 -1.62 -9.00 -10.08
C GLN A 95 -2.81 -8.34 -9.38
N VAL A 96 -2.91 -7.01 -9.50
CA VAL A 96 -4.08 -6.23 -9.10
C VAL A 96 -4.26 -5.15 -10.15
N ALA A 97 -5.22 -5.32 -11.06
CA ALA A 97 -5.37 -4.47 -12.25
C ALA A 97 -5.34 -2.96 -11.96
N ILE A 98 -6.06 -2.52 -10.92
CA ILE A 98 -6.11 -1.10 -10.51
C ILE A 98 -4.71 -0.60 -10.13
N MET A 99 -4.00 -1.33 -9.26
CA MET A 99 -2.67 -0.92 -8.82
C MET A 99 -1.59 -1.14 -9.88
N HIS A 100 -1.75 -2.10 -10.79
CA HIS A 100 -0.88 -2.26 -11.95
C HIS A 100 -0.96 -1.02 -12.84
N GLY A 101 -2.17 -0.56 -13.19
CA GLY A 101 -2.37 0.65 -13.99
C GLY A 101 -1.82 1.92 -13.32
N VAL A 102 -1.95 2.06 -11.99
CA VAL A 102 -1.31 3.17 -11.26
C VAL A 102 0.21 3.05 -11.29
N ALA A 103 0.76 1.87 -10.97
CA ALA A 103 2.19 1.70 -10.80
C ALA A 103 2.98 1.80 -12.11
N THR A 104 2.38 1.51 -13.27
CA THR A 104 3.04 1.67 -14.58
C THR A 104 3.16 3.13 -15.03
N THR A 105 2.40 4.05 -14.43
CA THR A 105 2.48 5.49 -14.70
C THR A 105 3.47 6.22 -13.80
N LEU A 106 3.99 5.56 -12.76
CA LEU A 106 4.99 6.14 -11.87
C LEU A 106 6.36 6.24 -12.57
N PRO A 107 7.13 7.32 -12.31
CA PRO A 107 8.46 7.51 -12.88
C PRO A 107 9.52 6.57 -12.31
#